data_AF-A0A9P0CCQ3-F1
#
_entry.id   AF-A0A9P0CCQ3-F1
#
_cell.length_a   1.000
_cell.length_b   1.000
_cell.length_c   1.000
_cell.angle_alpha   90.00
_cell.angle_beta   90.00
_cell.angle_gamma   90.00
#
_symmetry.space_group_name_H-M   'P 1'
#
loop_
_entity.id
_entity.type
_entity.pdbx_description
1 polymer ?
#
loop_
_entity_poly.entity_id
_entity_poly.type
_entity_poly.pdbx_seq_one_letter_code
_entity_poly.pdbx_strand_id
1 'polypeptide(L)'
;MANPCLRACSRPIFCQKSGRKVSHKKYQLTTIFSGFFFIVGVVLLFECEWEAGDVNTKADQLLKSIVSLPSPRVYPENEGLLVHVTGIVDVDEPLTEVEYSVSVPAVKLKRRVQMYQWVEEKDSISRVNELSLSREYFTEWRDKIVNSTKFIEPYGHENPKSIPLNTTIYVSDIVSLGEFTLSSELKDMFSNWVQITGDQRPERNDVKLHAGLYYHSMDVWEPEVGDIRLQFSYAGLAGDLVSMFLIPLLNT
;
A
#
# COMPACT_ATOMS: atom_id res chain seq x y z
N MET A 1 -47.27 -1.67 77.55
CA MET A 1 -48.21 -0.58 77.90
C MET A 1 -48.10 0.51 76.84
N ALA A 2 -49.25 1.06 76.44
CA ALA A 2 -49.47 2.24 75.60
C ALA A 2 -49.17 2.17 74.08
N ASN A 3 -50.27 2.18 73.33
CA ASN A 3 -50.49 2.56 71.93
C ASN A 3 -50.17 4.07 71.72
N PRO A 4 -49.99 4.58 70.48
CA PRO A 4 -51.18 5.07 69.77
C PRO A 4 -51.18 5.01 68.24
N CYS A 5 -52.41 4.92 67.72
CA CYS A 5 -52.84 5.14 66.34
C CYS A 5 -52.46 6.51 65.76
N LEU A 6 -52.33 6.60 64.42
CA LEU A 6 -52.82 7.75 63.62
C LEU A 6 -52.86 7.44 62.10
N ARG A 7 -54.09 7.46 61.58
CA ARG A 7 -54.64 7.91 60.27
C ARG A 7 -53.71 7.97 59.03
N ALA A 8 -54.20 7.52 57.87
CA ALA A 8 -54.88 8.39 56.89
C ALA A 8 -55.26 7.70 55.56
N CYS A 9 -56.50 8.00 55.13
CA CYS A 9 -56.97 8.30 53.77
C CYS A 9 -56.98 7.24 52.65
N SER A 10 -58.22 6.87 52.32
CA SER A 10 -58.75 6.41 51.04
C SER A 10 -58.53 7.40 49.88
N ARG A 11 -58.25 6.88 48.66
CA ARG A 11 -58.74 7.42 47.37
C ARG A 11 -58.90 6.31 46.32
N PRO A 12 -59.95 6.36 45.48
CA PRO A 12 -60.31 5.30 44.54
C PRO A 12 -59.47 5.33 43.25
N ILE A 13 -59.34 4.16 42.64
CA ILE A 13 -58.67 3.91 41.36
C ILE A 13 -59.48 4.59 40.24
N PHE A 14 -59.00 5.72 39.73
CA PHE A 14 -59.57 6.35 38.54
C PHE A 14 -58.78 5.90 37.31
N CYS A 15 -59.46 5.11 36.46
CA CYS A 15 -58.99 4.70 35.15
C CYS A 15 -58.92 5.93 34.23
N GLN A 16 -57.71 6.43 33.96
CA GLN A 16 -57.49 7.46 32.94
C GLN A 16 -56.92 6.79 31.69
N LYS A 17 -57.78 6.64 30.67
CA LYS A 17 -57.43 6.08 29.35
C LYS A 17 -56.20 6.80 28.78
N SER A 18 -55.15 6.02 28.55
CA SER A 18 -54.00 6.37 27.71
C SER A 18 -54.49 6.75 26.31
N GLY A 19 -54.25 8.00 25.93
CA GLY A 19 -54.53 8.54 24.61
C GLY A 19 -53.39 9.43 24.13
N ARG A 20 -52.14 8.98 24.28
CA ARG A 20 -50.99 9.69 23.69
C ARG A 20 -51.01 9.39 22.19
N LYS A 21 -51.59 10.28 21.38
CA LYS A 21 -51.51 10.23 19.91
C LYS A 21 -50.03 10.25 19.51
N VAL A 22 -49.45 9.07 19.26
CA VAL A 22 -48.12 8.95 18.68
C VAL A 22 -48.18 9.61 17.31
N SER A 23 -47.30 10.58 17.05
CA SER A 23 -47.27 11.34 15.80
C SER A 23 -46.81 10.41 14.65
N HIS A 24 -47.75 9.67 14.07
CA HIS A 24 -47.52 8.73 12.97
C HIS A 24 -46.78 9.36 11.78
N LYS A 25 -46.93 10.68 11.56
CA LYS A 25 -46.25 11.43 10.49
C LYS A 25 -44.71 11.39 10.57
N LYS A 26 -44.12 11.38 11.78
CA LYS A 26 -42.64 11.41 11.93
C LYS A 26 -42.00 10.07 11.55
N TYR A 27 -42.61 8.95 11.94
CA TYR A 27 -42.13 7.60 11.62
C TYR A 27 -42.38 7.22 10.16
N GLN A 28 -43.44 7.75 9.54
CA GLN A 28 -43.72 7.53 8.11
C GLN A 28 -42.63 8.14 7.22
N LEU A 29 -42.17 9.36 7.54
CA LEU A 29 -41.15 10.04 6.76
C LEU A 29 -39.80 9.32 6.83
N THR A 30 -39.38 8.85 8.02
CA THR A 30 -38.13 8.10 8.19
C THR A 30 -38.14 6.76 7.43
N THR A 31 -39.29 6.08 7.39
CA THR A 31 -39.43 4.82 6.64
C THR A 31 -39.35 5.05 5.14
N ILE A 32 -39.91 6.16 4.63
CA ILE A 32 -39.82 6.52 3.20
C ILE A 32 -38.38 6.84 2.81
N PHE A 33 -37.66 7.64 3.61
CA PHE A 33 -36.25 7.94 3.36
C PHE A 33 -35.38 6.67 3.41
N SER A 34 -35.58 5.82 4.42
CA SER A 34 -34.87 4.54 4.53
C SER A 34 -35.13 3.64 3.32
N GLY A 35 -36.39 3.52 2.89
CA GLY A 35 -36.75 2.77 1.68
C GLY A 35 -36.13 3.36 0.41
N PHE A 36 -36.09 4.68 0.28
CA PHE A 36 -35.43 5.35 -0.84
C PHE A 36 -33.93 5.03 -0.89
N PHE A 37 -33.22 5.20 0.23
CA PHE A 37 -31.79 4.86 0.31
C PHE A 37 -31.52 3.38 0.07
N PHE A 38 -32.42 2.50 0.54
CA PHE A 38 -32.32 1.06 0.27
C PHE A 38 -32.44 0.76 -1.23
N ILE A 39 -33.42 1.36 -1.92
CA ILE A 39 -33.61 1.19 -3.38
C ILE A 39 -32.39 1.73 -4.13
N VAL A 40 -31.90 2.92 -3.78
CA VAL A 40 -30.69 3.49 -4.38
C VAL A 40 -29.49 2.57 -4.15
N GLY A 41 -29.32 2.03 -2.94
CA GLY A 41 -28.25 1.07 -2.63
C GLY A 41 -28.34 -0.19 -3.49
N VAL A 42 -29.54 -0.74 -3.67
CA VAL A 42 -29.76 -1.92 -4.54
C VAL A 42 -29.41 -1.60 -5.99
N VAL A 43 -29.84 -0.46 -6.53
CA VAL A 43 -29.51 -0.05 -7.91
C VAL A 43 -27.99 0.08 -8.10
N LEU A 44 -27.29 0.75 -7.16
CA LEU A 44 -25.84 0.88 -7.23
C LEU A 44 -25.13 -0.48 -7.15
N LEU A 45 -25.63 -1.41 -6.34
CA LEU A 45 -25.08 -2.78 -6.29
C LEU A 45 -25.28 -3.51 -7.62
N PHE A 46 -26.45 -3.39 -8.25
CA PHE A 46 -26.71 -4.01 -9.55
C PHE A 46 -25.80 -3.46 -10.65
N GLU A 47 -25.55 -2.15 -10.69
CA GLU A 47 -24.60 -1.56 -11.66
C GLU A 47 -23.17 -2.08 -11.41
N CYS A 48 -22.72 -2.14 -10.15
CA CYS A 48 -21.43 -2.72 -9.81
C CYS A 48 -21.32 -4.21 -10.19
N GLU A 49 -22.37 -4.99 -9.96
CA GLU A 49 -22.38 -6.44 -10.25
C GLU A 49 -22.47 -6.71 -11.76
N TRP A 50 -23.23 -5.90 -12.50
CA TRP A 50 -23.33 -5.99 -13.95
C TRP A 50 -21.99 -5.70 -14.62
N GLU A 51 -21.33 -4.61 -14.23
CA GLU A 51 -20.00 -4.25 -14.76
C GLU A 51 -18.96 -5.30 -14.39
N ALA A 52 -18.98 -5.82 -13.16
CA ALA A 52 -18.10 -6.92 -12.76
C ALA A 52 -18.36 -8.22 -13.56
N GLY A 53 -19.62 -8.53 -13.85
CA GLY A 53 -20.01 -9.70 -14.64
C GLY A 53 -19.54 -9.62 -16.09
N ASP A 54 -19.68 -8.47 -16.74
CA ASP A 54 -19.24 -8.26 -18.12
C ASP A 54 -17.71 -8.35 -18.25
N VAL A 55 -16.97 -7.77 -17.30
CA VAL A 55 -15.51 -7.85 -17.25
C VAL A 55 -15.04 -9.31 -17.08
N ASN A 56 -15.65 -10.07 -16.18
CA ASN A 56 -15.29 -11.48 -15.97
C ASN A 56 -15.60 -12.34 -17.20
N THR A 57 -16.73 -12.07 -17.87
CA THR A 57 -17.11 -12.82 -19.07
C THR A 57 -16.14 -12.57 -20.23
N LYS A 58 -15.73 -11.31 -20.41
CA LYS A 58 -14.69 -10.93 -21.40
C LYS A 58 -13.34 -11.53 -21.04
N ALA A 59 -12.95 -11.52 -19.77
CA ALA A 59 -11.72 -12.15 -19.30
C ALA A 59 -11.71 -13.66 -19.59
N ASP A 60 -12.81 -14.36 -19.33
CA ASP A 60 -12.95 -15.79 -19.63
C ASP A 60 -12.88 -16.08 -21.15
N GLN A 61 -13.47 -15.22 -21.97
CA GLN A 61 -13.37 -15.32 -23.43
C GLN A 61 -11.94 -15.11 -23.91
N LEU A 62 -11.24 -14.11 -23.36
CA LEU A 62 -9.83 -13.85 -23.65
C LEU A 62 -8.95 -15.04 -23.22
N LEU A 63 -9.16 -15.59 -22.02
CA LEU A 63 -8.42 -16.75 -21.52
C LEU A 63 -8.60 -17.98 -22.43
N LYS A 64 -9.80 -18.19 -22.99
CA LYS A 64 -10.08 -19.28 -23.93
C LYS A 64 -9.40 -19.11 -25.29
N SER A 65 -9.06 -17.90 -25.69
CA SER A 65 -8.35 -17.62 -26.94
C SER A 65 -6.83 -17.54 -26.79
N ILE A 66 -6.28 -17.79 -25.60
CA ILE A 66 -4.85 -17.69 -25.38
C ILE A 66 -4.12 -18.84 -26.06
N VAL A 67 -3.19 -18.48 -26.93
CA VAL A 67 -2.25 -19.42 -27.52
C VAL A 67 -1.04 -19.52 -26.59
N SER A 68 -0.82 -20.70 -26.00
CA SER A 68 0.40 -20.98 -25.24
C SER A 68 1.52 -21.37 -26.18
N LEU A 69 2.63 -20.64 -26.16
CA LEU A 69 3.78 -20.94 -27.00
C LEU A 69 4.72 -21.94 -26.29
N PRO A 70 5.20 -22.99 -27.00
CA PRO A 70 6.15 -23.95 -26.44
C PRO A 70 7.57 -23.39 -26.29
N SER A 71 7.86 -22.28 -26.98
CA SER A 71 9.15 -21.58 -26.97
C SER A 71 8.90 -20.07 -27.11
N PRO A 72 9.72 -19.20 -26.50
CA PRO A 72 9.61 -17.75 -26.63
C PRO A 72 10.14 -17.27 -27.99
N ARG A 73 9.44 -17.65 -29.06
CA ARG A 73 9.72 -17.24 -30.45
C ARG A 73 8.53 -16.47 -31.02
N VAL A 74 8.82 -15.54 -31.92
CA VAL A 74 7.81 -14.77 -32.62
C VAL A 74 7.32 -15.58 -33.82
N TYR A 75 6.03 -15.87 -33.83
CA TYR A 75 5.36 -16.55 -34.94
C TYR A 75 4.45 -15.55 -35.65
N PRO A 76 4.60 -15.32 -36.97
CA PRO A 76 3.76 -14.38 -37.71
C PRO A 76 2.27 -14.68 -37.59
N GLU A 77 1.89 -15.96 -37.45
CA GLU A 77 0.49 -16.37 -37.25
C GLU A 77 -0.14 -15.89 -35.93
N ASN A 78 0.67 -15.45 -34.95
CA ASN A 78 0.22 -15.01 -33.64
C ASN A 78 0.28 -13.49 -33.45
N GLU A 79 0.53 -12.73 -34.51
CA GLU A 79 0.56 -11.27 -34.46
C GLU A 79 -0.80 -10.70 -34.01
N GLY A 80 -0.76 -9.75 -33.07
CA GLY A 80 -1.96 -9.10 -32.54
C GLY A 80 -2.83 -9.99 -31.63
N LEU A 81 -2.45 -11.25 -31.42
CA LEU A 81 -3.12 -12.17 -30.49
C LEU A 81 -2.49 -12.12 -29.10
N LEU A 82 -3.31 -12.36 -28.08
CA LEU A 82 -2.82 -12.56 -26.72
C LEU A 82 -2.16 -13.94 -26.62
N VAL A 83 -0.84 -13.96 -26.44
CA VAL A 83 -0.07 -15.19 -26.27
C VAL A 83 0.44 -15.33 -24.84
N HIS A 84 0.48 -16.56 -24.36
CA HIS A 84 1.16 -16.90 -23.11
C HIS A 84 2.56 -17.42 -23.45
N VAL A 85 3.57 -16.77 -22.89
CA VAL A 85 4.98 -17.07 -23.15
C VAL A 85 5.69 -17.35 -21.84
N THR A 86 6.39 -18.48 -21.81
CA THR A 86 7.33 -18.80 -20.75
C THR A 86 8.74 -18.74 -21.33
N GLY A 87 9.63 -18.00 -20.69
CA GLY A 87 10.99 -17.82 -21.17
C GLY A 87 11.95 -17.38 -20.08
N ILE A 88 13.23 -17.39 -20.42
CA ILE A 88 14.28 -16.87 -19.54
C ILE A 88 14.40 -15.37 -19.80
N VAL A 89 14.41 -14.59 -18.73
CA VAL A 89 14.63 -13.14 -18.79
C VAL A 89 16.09 -12.87 -19.13
N ASP A 90 16.31 -12.07 -20.15
CA ASP A 90 17.62 -11.57 -20.53
C ASP A 90 17.65 -10.04 -20.41
N VAL A 91 18.77 -9.52 -19.92
CA VAL A 91 18.96 -8.10 -19.65
C VAL A 91 20.30 -7.70 -20.24
N ASP A 92 20.29 -6.70 -21.12
CA ASP A 92 21.46 -6.30 -21.89
C ASP A 92 22.57 -5.72 -20.99
N GLU A 93 22.24 -4.63 -20.27
CA GLU A 93 23.16 -4.00 -19.32
C GLU A 93 22.67 -4.16 -17.86
N PRO A 94 23.58 -4.45 -16.91
CA PRO A 94 23.23 -4.50 -15.51
C PRO A 94 22.91 -3.11 -14.96
N LEU A 95 21.92 -3.04 -14.07
CA LEU A 95 21.60 -1.82 -13.34
C LEU A 95 22.65 -1.60 -12.24
N THR A 96 23.28 -0.43 -12.24
CA THR A 96 24.41 -0.11 -11.37
C THR A 96 24.19 1.13 -10.51
N GLU A 97 24.69 1.08 -9.29
CA GLU A 97 24.73 2.15 -8.29
C GLU A 97 26.17 2.20 -7.74
N VAL A 98 27.04 2.90 -8.48
CA VAL A 98 28.50 2.90 -8.28
C VAL A 98 28.87 3.40 -6.88
N GLU A 99 28.16 4.39 -6.34
CA GLU A 99 28.43 4.95 -5.01
C GLU A 99 28.30 3.91 -3.88
N TYR A 100 27.54 2.84 -4.13
CA TYR A 100 27.26 1.76 -3.17
C TYR A 100 27.84 0.42 -3.62
N SER A 101 28.62 0.40 -4.70
CA SER A 101 29.16 -0.83 -5.30
C SER A 101 28.09 -1.89 -5.62
N VAL A 102 26.87 -1.45 -5.96
CA VAL A 102 25.77 -2.35 -6.33
C VAL A 102 25.70 -2.48 -7.84
N SER A 103 25.72 -3.71 -8.34
CA SER A 103 25.56 -4.02 -9.76
C SER A 103 24.75 -5.31 -9.89
N VAL A 104 23.60 -5.26 -10.55
CA VAL A 104 22.72 -6.43 -10.70
C VAL A 104 22.12 -6.49 -12.12
N PRO A 105 22.26 -7.62 -12.83
CA PRO A 105 21.57 -7.82 -14.09
C PRO A 105 20.10 -8.16 -13.81
N ALA A 106 19.24 -7.14 -13.74
CA ALA A 106 17.82 -7.31 -13.45
C ALA A 106 16.96 -6.29 -14.21
N VAL A 107 15.67 -6.61 -14.37
CA VAL A 107 14.68 -5.73 -15.00
C VAL A 107 14.53 -4.43 -14.22
N LYS A 108 14.52 -4.52 -12.88
CA LYS A 108 14.41 -3.35 -12.00
C LYS A 108 15.38 -3.42 -10.83
N LEU A 109 15.89 -2.26 -10.44
CA LEU A 109 16.66 -2.03 -9.23
C LEU A 109 16.02 -0.89 -8.45
N LYS A 110 15.74 -1.10 -7.17
CA LYS A 110 15.14 -0.11 -6.27
C LYS A 110 16.12 0.23 -5.16
N ARG A 111 16.44 1.53 -5.06
CA ARG A 111 17.12 2.13 -3.93
C ARG A 111 16.07 2.72 -2.99
N ARG A 112 15.79 2.06 -1.87
CA ARG A 112 14.91 2.59 -0.81
C ARG A 112 15.75 3.38 0.18
N VAL A 113 15.40 4.64 0.37
CA VAL A 113 16.06 5.57 1.31
C VAL A 113 15.13 5.83 2.49
N GLN A 114 15.65 5.74 3.69
CA GLN A 114 14.94 6.05 4.93
C GLN A 114 15.77 6.97 5.79
N MET A 115 15.10 7.92 6.47
CA MET A 115 15.75 8.82 7.41
C MET A 115 15.30 8.51 8.84
N TYR A 116 16.24 8.52 9.77
CA TYR A 116 15.95 8.43 11.20
C TYR A 116 15.46 9.79 11.69
N GLN A 117 14.26 9.84 12.26
CA GLN A 117 13.61 11.10 12.60
C GLN A 117 12.54 10.90 13.67
N TRP A 118 12.15 11.99 14.33
CA TRP A 118 11.04 12.00 15.28
C TRP A 118 9.70 11.71 14.62
N VAL A 119 8.87 10.96 15.32
CA VAL A 119 7.48 10.64 14.99
C VAL A 119 6.62 10.93 16.23
N GLU A 120 5.47 11.56 16.02
CA GLU A 120 4.42 11.74 17.02
C GLU A 120 3.36 10.64 16.82
N GLU A 121 3.21 9.75 17.79
CA GLU A 121 2.14 8.76 17.80
C GLU A 121 0.89 9.30 18.51
N LYS A 122 -0.26 9.03 17.92
CA LYS A 122 -1.55 9.42 18.48
C LYS A 122 -2.18 8.22 19.15
N ASP A 123 -2.19 8.21 20.47
CA ASP A 123 -3.00 7.25 21.21
C ASP A 123 -4.48 7.37 20.77
N SER A 124 -5.04 6.24 20.36
CA SER A 124 -6.44 6.12 19.95
C SER A 124 -7.35 5.67 21.09
N ILE A 125 -6.82 5.53 22.31
CA ILE A 125 -7.55 5.03 23.48
C ILE A 125 -7.66 6.13 24.54
N SER A 126 -8.78 6.87 24.51
CA SER A 126 -9.51 7.19 25.74
C SER A 126 -10.92 7.67 25.39
N ARG A 127 -11.85 6.72 25.40
CA ARG A 127 -13.21 7.02 25.84
C ARG A 127 -13.12 7.42 27.32
N VAL A 128 -13.94 8.41 27.68
CA VAL A 128 -14.26 8.87 29.04
C VAL A 128 -13.32 9.97 29.56
N ASN A 129 -13.79 11.21 29.39
CA ASN A 129 -13.54 12.44 30.16
C ASN A 129 -12.08 12.87 30.47
N GLU A 130 -11.83 14.16 30.21
CA GLU A 130 -10.66 14.97 30.62
C GLU A 130 -9.45 15.03 29.66
N LEU A 131 -9.54 15.94 28.68
CA LEU A 131 -8.59 17.01 28.28
C LEU A 131 -7.05 16.86 28.38
N SER A 132 -6.48 15.67 28.52
CA SER A 132 -5.03 15.44 28.39
C SER A 132 -4.76 14.38 27.33
N LEU A 133 -4.59 14.83 26.09
CA LEU A 133 -4.05 13.99 25.03
C LEU A 133 -2.55 13.84 25.28
N SER A 134 -2.13 12.82 26.03
CA SER A 134 -0.72 12.43 26.03
C SER A 134 -0.31 12.05 24.62
N ARG A 135 0.76 12.68 24.11
CA ARG A 135 1.41 12.28 22.86
C ARG A 135 2.71 11.60 23.21
N GLU A 136 2.97 10.50 22.52
CA GLU A 136 4.25 9.82 22.62
C GLU A 136 5.11 10.24 21.43
N TYR A 137 6.37 10.55 21.71
CA TYR A 137 7.38 10.88 20.72
C TYR A 137 8.48 9.84 20.77
N PHE A 138 8.83 9.32 19.61
CA PHE A 138 9.95 8.40 19.45
C PHE A 138 10.61 8.62 18.10
N THR A 139 11.85 8.15 17.99
CA THR A 139 12.62 8.21 16.75
C THR A 139 12.50 6.90 15.98
N GLU A 140 12.21 7.01 14.69
CA GLU A 140 12.01 5.86 13.80
C GLU A 140 12.58 6.14 12.40
N TRP A 141 12.95 5.08 11.70
CA TRP A 141 13.30 5.13 10.28
C TRP A 141 12.05 5.25 9.41
N ARG A 142 11.94 6.32 8.62
CA ARG A 142 10.78 6.57 7.76
C ARG A 142 11.20 6.87 6.32
N ASP A 143 10.36 6.43 5.38
CA ASP A 143 10.58 6.65 3.93
C ASP A 143 10.35 8.10 3.49
N LYS A 144 9.57 8.87 4.27
CA LYS A 144 9.16 10.24 3.96
C LYS A 144 9.46 11.15 5.13
N ILE A 145 9.76 12.41 4.83
CA ILE A 145 9.97 13.45 5.82
C ILE A 145 8.72 13.63 6.69
N VAL A 146 8.89 13.60 8.01
CA VAL A 146 7.82 13.91 8.96
C VAL A 146 7.97 15.37 9.35
N ASN A 147 6.95 16.18 9.03
CA ASN A 147 6.99 17.60 9.33
C ASN A 147 6.77 17.84 10.83
N SER A 148 7.87 17.98 11.57
CA SER A 148 7.87 18.22 13.01
C SER A 148 7.24 19.56 13.42
N THR A 149 7.07 20.53 12.51
CA THR A 149 6.38 21.79 12.86
C THR A 149 4.90 21.60 13.13
N LYS A 150 4.35 20.42 12.80
CA LYS A 150 2.97 20.03 13.07
C LYS A 150 2.82 19.24 14.36
N PHE A 151 3.92 18.95 15.06
CA PHE A 151 3.88 18.31 16.36
C PHE A 151 3.25 19.25 17.38
N ILE A 152 2.61 18.66 18.39
CA ILE A 152 2.05 19.43 19.50
C ILE A 152 3.18 20.07 20.31
N GLU A 153 4.28 19.34 20.52
CA GLU A 153 5.49 19.82 21.20
C GLU A 153 6.71 19.67 20.28
N PRO A 154 6.94 20.64 19.37
CA PRO A 154 8.04 20.56 18.40
C PRO A 154 9.42 20.80 19.01
N TYR A 155 9.50 21.52 20.14
CA TYR A 155 10.77 21.82 20.80
C TYR A 155 11.39 20.54 21.36
N GLY A 156 12.63 20.23 20.95
CA GLY A 156 13.31 18.97 21.26
C GLY A 156 13.00 17.81 20.30
N HIS A 157 12.04 17.98 19.38
CA HIS A 157 11.62 16.96 18.41
C HIS A 157 11.75 17.46 16.97
N GLU A 158 12.82 18.20 16.67
CA GLU A 158 13.01 18.82 15.37
C GLU A 158 13.54 17.82 14.34
N ASN A 159 12.86 17.73 13.20
CA ASN A 159 13.30 16.95 12.06
C ASN A 159 13.93 17.86 10.98
N PRO A 160 14.86 17.34 10.17
CA PRO A 160 15.33 18.00 8.96
C PRO A 160 14.18 18.41 8.03
N LYS A 161 14.43 19.36 7.13
CA LYS A 161 13.42 19.83 6.16
C LYS A 161 13.36 18.99 4.89
N SER A 162 14.41 18.24 4.59
CA SER A 162 14.51 17.39 3.41
C SER A 162 15.41 16.18 3.69
N ILE A 163 15.17 15.10 2.95
CA ILE A 163 16.08 13.96 2.88
C ILE A 163 17.06 14.27 1.72
N PRO A 164 18.38 14.27 1.92
CA PRO A 164 19.35 14.63 0.87
C PRO A 164 19.45 13.60 -0.26
N LEU A 165 18.98 12.37 -0.04
CA LEU A 165 18.90 11.32 -1.06
C LEU A 165 17.46 10.89 -1.31
N ASN A 166 17.16 10.59 -2.58
CA ASN A 166 15.83 10.16 -3.01
C ASN A 166 15.77 8.64 -3.18
N THR A 167 14.62 8.08 -2.81
CA THR A 167 14.23 6.73 -3.23
C THR A 167 14.02 6.71 -4.74
N THR A 168 14.65 5.77 -5.44
CA THR A 168 14.63 5.70 -6.91
C THR A 168 14.46 4.25 -7.36
N ILE A 169 13.69 4.06 -8.43
CA ILE A 169 13.57 2.78 -9.13
C ILE A 169 14.20 2.98 -10.51
N TYR A 170 15.25 2.21 -10.77
CA TYR A 170 15.88 2.09 -12.07
C TYR A 170 15.22 0.92 -12.80
N VAL A 171 14.98 1.09 -14.10
CA VAL A 171 14.40 0.08 -14.98
C VAL A 171 15.37 -0.10 -16.13
N SER A 172 15.68 -1.35 -16.48
CA SER A 172 16.59 -1.62 -17.60
C SER A 172 15.96 -1.20 -18.93
N ASP A 173 16.77 -0.61 -19.81
CA ASP A 173 16.33 -0.09 -21.10
C ASP A 173 15.88 -1.21 -22.04
N ILE A 174 16.66 -2.30 -22.10
CA ILE A 174 16.40 -3.44 -22.97
C ILE A 174 16.29 -4.70 -22.11
N VAL A 175 15.11 -5.29 -22.14
CA VAL A 175 14.81 -6.56 -21.46
C VAL A 175 14.13 -7.45 -22.48
N SER A 176 14.62 -8.67 -22.60
CA SER A 176 14.16 -9.63 -23.59
C SER A 176 13.69 -10.92 -22.92
N LEU A 177 12.71 -11.57 -23.55
CA LEU A 177 12.21 -12.89 -23.21
C LEU A 177 12.26 -13.73 -24.48
N GLY A 178 13.40 -14.37 -24.74
CA GLY A 178 13.66 -14.99 -26.04
C GLY A 178 13.70 -13.94 -27.16
N GLU A 179 12.84 -14.08 -28.17
CA GLU A 179 12.74 -13.12 -29.30
C GLU A 179 11.85 -11.90 -29.00
N PHE A 180 11.22 -11.85 -27.82
CA PHE A 180 10.34 -10.74 -27.44
C PHE A 180 11.09 -9.67 -26.65
N THR A 181 11.00 -8.41 -27.07
CA THR A 181 11.45 -7.27 -26.26
C THR A 181 10.29 -6.76 -25.41
N LEU A 182 10.50 -6.61 -24.11
CA LEU A 182 9.45 -6.19 -23.17
C LEU A 182 9.23 -4.68 -23.22
N SER A 183 7.95 -4.26 -23.27
CA SER A 183 7.55 -2.86 -23.13
C SER A 183 7.64 -2.37 -21.68
N SER A 184 7.49 -1.06 -21.45
CA SER A 184 7.44 -0.47 -20.10
C SER A 184 6.38 -1.11 -19.21
N GLU A 185 5.20 -1.39 -19.77
CA GLU A 185 4.06 -1.94 -19.04
C GLU A 185 4.32 -3.39 -18.61
N LEU A 186 4.96 -4.18 -19.46
CA LEU A 186 5.37 -5.54 -19.13
C LEU A 186 6.48 -5.57 -18.09
N LYS A 187 7.45 -4.64 -18.18
CA LYS A 187 8.45 -4.44 -17.12
C LYS A 187 7.80 -4.04 -15.80
N ASP A 188 6.67 -3.33 -15.82
CA ASP A 188 5.91 -2.97 -14.61
C ASP A 188 5.28 -4.13 -13.86
N MET A 189 5.06 -5.26 -14.52
CA MET A 189 4.58 -6.48 -13.87
C MET A 189 5.60 -7.11 -12.90
N PHE A 190 6.88 -6.79 -13.04
CA PHE A 190 7.93 -7.25 -12.13
C PHE A 190 7.83 -6.51 -10.78
N SER A 191 7.04 -7.09 -9.88
CA SER A 191 6.71 -6.53 -8.56
C SER A 191 7.27 -7.36 -7.39
N ASN A 192 7.86 -8.52 -7.67
CA ASN A 192 8.54 -9.36 -6.69
C ASN A 192 9.93 -8.80 -6.41
N TRP A 193 10.04 -8.02 -5.34
CA TRP A 193 11.30 -7.40 -4.92
C TRP A 193 12.10 -8.34 -4.01
N VAL A 194 13.34 -8.62 -4.40
CA VAL A 194 14.32 -9.39 -3.62
C VAL A 194 15.38 -8.44 -3.08
N GLN A 195 15.69 -8.53 -1.79
CA GLN A 195 16.69 -7.68 -1.15
C GLN A 195 18.11 -8.09 -1.55
N ILE A 196 18.93 -7.10 -1.88
CA ILE A 196 20.37 -7.30 -2.09
C ILE A 196 21.03 -7.30 -0.71
N THR A 197 21.60 -8.43 -0.33
CA THR A 197 22.40 -8.60 0.89
C THR A 197 23.83 -8.88 0.47
N GLY A 198 24.57 -7.82 0.17
CA GLY A 198 25.99 -7.91 -0.13
C GLY A 198 26.82 -7.65 1.12
N ASP A 199 27.98 -8.31 1.22
CA ASP A 199 29.03 -7.99 2.19
C ASP A 199 30.13 -7.10 1.60
N GLN A 200 30.02 -6.77 0.31
CA GLN A 200 30.97 -5.90 -0.37
C GLN A 200 30.79 -4.46 0.12
N ARG A 201 31.76 -4.01 0.92
CA ARG A 201 31.78 -2.65 1.43
C ARG A 201 32.00 -1.66 0.27
N PRO A 202 31.23 -0.56 0.21
CA PRO A 202 31.53 0.53 -0.72
C PRO A 202 32.95 1.06 -0.55
N GLU A 203 33.54 1.57 -1.63
CA GLU A 203 34.87 2.20 -1.59
C GLU A 203 34.86 3.50 -0.75
N ARG A 204 33.69 4.11 -0.60
CA ARG A 204 33.45 5.33 0.17
C ARG A 204 33.53 5.06 1.68
N ASN A 205 34.41 5.81 2.36
CA ASN A 205 34.61 5.69 3.80
C ASN A 205 33.45 6.26 4.65
N ASP A 206 32.66 7.18 4.08
CA ASP A 206 31.50 7.80 4.73
C ASP A 206 30.26 6.88 4.75
N VAL A 207 30.31 5.75 4.02
CA VAL A 207 29.23 4.76 3.99
C VAL A 207 29.62 3.55 4.82
N LYS A 208 28.74 3.16 5.73
CA LYS A 208 28.88 1.94 6.53
C LYS A 208 27.92 0.87 6.04
N LEU A 209 28.39 -0.36 5.94
CA LEU A 209 27.58 -1.51 5.59
C LEU A 209 27.35 -2.37 6.84
N HIS A 210 26.09 -2.61 7.19
CA HIS A 210 25.71 -3.48 8.30
C HIS A 210 24.42 -4.22 7.97
N ALA A 211 24.42 -5.56 8.10
CA ALA A 211 23.26 -6.41 7.83
C ALA A 211 22.60 -6.17 6.45
N GLY A 212 23.40 -5.92 5.40
CA GLY A 212 22.91 -5.64 4.04
C GLY A 212 22.30 -4.24 3.83
N LEU A 213 22.35 -3.38 4.84
CA LEU A 213 21.92 -1.99 4.79
C LEU A 213 23.13 -1.04 4.74
N TYR A 214 22.99 0.03 3.97
CA TYR A 214 24.01 1.08 3.85
C TYR A 214 23.62 2.27 4.71
N TYR A 215 24.52 2.76 5.54
CA TYR A 215 24.27 3.84 6.49
C TYR A 215 25.17 5.03 6.20
N HIS A 216 24.54 6.20 6.19
CA HIS A 216 25.17 7.51 6.27
C HIS A 216 24.92 8.01 7.70
N SER A 217 25.75 7.54 8.63
CA SER A 217 25.65 7.85 10.06
C SER A 217 27.01 7.81 10.76
N MET A 218 27.14 8.54 11.88
CA MET A 218 28.35 8.53 12.72
C MET A 218 28.45 7.28 13.60
N ASP A 219 27.33 6.69 14.01
CA ASP A 219 27.24 5.35 14.61
C ASP A 219 26.02 4.62 14.01
N VAL A 220 26.14 3.30 13.80
CA VAL A 220 25.03 2.47 13.30
C VAL A 220 24.14 2.00 14.45
N TRP A 221 24.71 1.87 15.66
CA TRP A 221 24.02 1.37 16.85
C TRP A 221 23.28 2.47 17.60
N GLU A 222 23.74 3.71 17.46
CA GLU A 222 23.16 4.89 18.08
C GLU A 222 22.86 5.94 16.98
N PRO A 223 21.80 5.71 16.17
CA PRO A 223 21.46 6.62 15.07
C PRO A 223 20.93 7.95 15.59
N GLU A 224 21.29 9.03 14.91
CA GLU A 224 20.87 10.39 15.21
C GLU A 224 19.83 10.89 14.19
N VAL A 225 19.04 11.89 14.60
CA VAL A 225 18.02 12.47 13.72
C VAL A 225 18.68 13.11 12.51
N GLY A 226 18.28 12.67 11.32
CA GLY A 226 18.86 13.07 10.04
C GLY A 226 19.79 12.01 9.43
N ASP A 227 20.18 10.98 10.18
CA ASP A 227 20.89 9.84 9.63
C ASP A 227 20.04 9.11 8.59
N ILE A 228 20.72 8.52 7.61
CA ILE A 228 20.07 7.87 6.47
C ILE A 228 20.53 6.44 6.37
N ARG A 229 19.58 5.54 6.11
CA ARG A 229 19.87 4.17 5.70
C ARG A 229 19.26 3.86 4.35
N LEU A 230 19.93 3.00 3.60
CA LEU A 230 19.51 2.56 2.30
C LEU A 230 19.41 1.03 2.25
N GLN A 231 18.37 0.56 1.59
CA GLN A 231 18.18 -0.84 1.23
C GLN A 231 18.04 -0.94 -0.29
N PHE A 232 18.86 -1.78 -0.90
CA PHE A 232 18.71 -2.13 -2.31
C PHE A 232 17.88 -3.41 -2.47
N SER A 233 17.06 -3.43 -3.52
CA SER A 233 16.29 -4.60 -3.91
C SER A 233 16.14 -4.63 -5.42
N TYR A 234 16.13 -5.81 -6.03
CA TYR A 234 15.91 -5.99 -7.46
C TYR A 234 14.62 -6.77 -7.74
N ALA A 235 14.13 -6.71 -8.98
CA ALA A 235 13.03 -7.54 -9.45
C ALA A 235 13.33 -8.03 -10.89
N GLY A 236 13.06 -9.32 -11.13
CA GLY A 236 13.35 -10.00 -12.40
C GLY A 236 14.84 -10.13 -12.68
N LEU A 237 15.51 -11.11 -12.08
CA LEU A 237 16.93 -11.34 -12.34
C LEU A 237 17.12 -11.89 -13.75
N ALA A 238 18.19 -11.49 -14.42
CA ALA A 238 18.60 -12.15 -15.66
C ALA A 238 18.86 -13.63 -15.39
N GLY A 239 18.34 -14.51 -16.24
CA GLY A 239 18.35 -15.95 -16.04
C GLY A 239 17.10 -16.51 -15.36
N ASP A 240 16.22 -15.67 -14.79
CA ASP A 240 14.97 -16.15 -14.18
C ASP A 240 13.99 -16.65 -15.24
N LEU A 241 13.36 -17.79 -14.97
CA LEU A 241 12.25 -18.31 -15.77
C LEU A 241 10.96 -17.57 -15.39
N VAL A 242 10.38 -16.85 -16.33
CA VAL A 242 9.16 -16.06 -16.13
C VAL A 242 8.10 -16.47 -17.15
N SER A 243 6.85 -16.52 -16.70
CA SER A 243 5.67 -16.70 -17.54
C SER A 243 4.86 -15.42 -17.59
N MET A 244 4.56 -14.91 -18.78
CA MET A 244 3.78 -13.69 -18.95
C MET A 244 2.90 -13.74 -20.19
N PHE A 245 1.84 -12.93 -20.18
CA PHE A 245 0.99 -12.73 -21.34
C PHE A 245 1.44 -11.48 -22.09
N LEU A 246 1.62 -11.61 -23.40
CA LEU A 246 2.06 -10.51 -24.27
C LEU A 246 1.31 -10.56 -25.60
N ILE A 247 1.33 -9.44 -26.33
CA ILE A 247 0.80 -9.36 -27.68
C ILE A 247 2.00 -9.17 -28.61
N PRO A 248 2.31 -10.14 -29.50
CA PRO A 248 3.40 -10.00 -30.46
C PRO A 248 3.03 -8.89 -31.44
N LEU A 249 3.91 -7.91 -31.59
CA LEU A 249 3.86 -6.94 -32.68
C LEU A 249 5.04 -7.26 -33.59
N LEU A 250 4.79 -7.52 -34.87
CA LEU A 250 5.88 -7.60 -35.83
C LEU A 250 6.41 -6.18 -36.01
N ASN A 251 7.71 -5.97 -35.73
CA ASN A 251 8.36 -4.73 -36.09
C ASN A 251 8.34 -4.61 -37.63
N THR A 252 7.49 -3.73 -38.16
CA THR A 252 7.57 -3.23 -39.54
C THR A 252 8.64 -2.15 -39.66
#